data_AF-A0A8J6W903-F1
#
_entry.id   AF-A0A8J6W903-F1
#
_cell.length_a   1.000
_cell.length_b   1.000
_cell.length_c   1.000
_cell.angle_alpha   90.00
_cell.angle_beta   90.00
_cell.angle_gamma   90.00
#
_symmetry.space_group_name_H-M   'P 1'
#
loop_
_entity.id
_entity.type
_entity.pdbx_description
1 polymer ?
#
loop_
_entity_poly.entity_id
_entity_poly.type
_entity_poly.pdbx_seq_one_letter_code
_entity_poly.pdbx_strand_id
1 'polypeptide(L)'
;MASTHELFDQVRQVLRVRHYSYETEKTYIHWIKRFIAFHQVRPPKEMGVAEVEAFLTHLAVEQKVAPSTQNQALSALIFLYPEAYQQDTD
;
A
#
# COMPACT_ATOMS: atom_id res chain seq x y z
N MET A 1 -18.23 -10.53 6.65
CA MET A 1 -17.14 -10.42 5.65
C MET A 1 -16.84 -8.94 5.54
N ALA A 2 -15.65 -8.50 5.95
CA ALA A 2 -15.35 -7.08 5.93
C ALA A 2 -15.33 -6.58 4.48
N SER A 3 -16.22 -5.67 4.15
CA SER A 3 -16.33 -5.10 2.81
C SER A 3 -15.08 -4.26 2.50
N THR A 4 -14.69 -4.13 1.23
CA THR A 4 -13.54 -3.30 0.80
C THR A 4 -13.63 -1.84 1.32
N HIS A 5 -14.84 -1.37 1.60
CA HIS A 5 -15.10 -0.07 2.23
C HIS A 5 -14.54 0.00 3.66
N GLU A 6 -14.71 -1.07 4.45
CA GLU A 6 -14.24 -1.13 5.84
C GLU A 6 -12.72 -1.05 5.94
N LEU A 7 -11.99 -1.65 5.00
CA LEU A 7 -10.52 -1.55 4.94
C LEU A 7 -10.06 -0.09 4.80
N PHE A 8 -10.63 0.64 3.83
CA PHE A 8 -10.19 2.01 3.59
C PHE A 8 -10.55 2.95 4.73
N ASP A 9 -11.68 2.72 5.40
CA ASP A 9 -12.06 3.50 6.57
C ASP A 9 -11.11 3.23 7.75
N GLN A 10 -10.73 1.98 7.98
CA GLN A 10 -9.71 1.64 8.98
C GLN A 10 -8.36 2.29 8.65
N VAL A 11 -7.90 2.21 7.41
CA VAL A 11 -6.65 2.85 6.96
C VAL A 11 -6.69 4.35 7.21
N ARG A 12 -7.78 5.05 6.84
CA ARG A 12 -7.95 6.48 7.09
C ARG A 12 -7.93 6.79 8.58
N GLN A 13 -8.64 6.01 9.39
CA GLN A 13 -8.68 6.21 10.84
C GLN A 13 -7.28 6.10 11.45
N VAL A 14 -6.52 5.06 11.08
CA VAL A 14 -5.15 4.88 11.58
C VAL A 14 -4.24 6.02 11.13
N LEU A 15 -4.34 6.46 9.87
CA LEU A 15 -3.55 7.60 9.36
C LEU A 15 -3.84 8.90 10.12
N ARG A 16 -5.11 9.19 10.40
CA ARG A 16 -5.52 10.37 11.14
C ARG A 16 -5.10 10.33 12.60
N VAL A 17 -5.21 9.17 13.26
CA VAL A 17 -4.72 8.96 14.63
C VAL A 17 -3.20 9.18 14.71
N ARG A 18 -2.46 8.76 13.67
CA ARG A 18 -1.01 9.01 13.56
C ARG A 18 -0.67 10.41 13.03
N HIS A 19 -1.64 11.32 12.93
CA HIS A 19 -1.47 12.70 12.50
C HIS A 19 -0.81 12.87 11.12
N TYR A 20 -0.97 11.90 10.22
CA TYR A 20 -0.55 12.08 8.83
C TYR A 20 -1.37 13.20 8.16
N SER A 21 -0.73 13.89 7.21
CA SER A 21 -1.42 14.91 6.43
C SER A 21 -2.53 14.30 5.56
N TYR A 22 -3.53 15.10 5.23
CA TYR A 22 -4.60 14.69 4.31
C TYR A 22 -4.07 14.29 2.93
N GLU A 23 -2.99 14.93 2.46
CA GLU A 23 -2.35 14.56 1.19
C GLU A 23 -1.64 13.21 1.28
N THR A 24 -1.04 12.88 2.42
CA THR A 24 -0.51 11.53 2.67
C THR A 24 -1.65 10.50 2.69
N GLU A 25 -2.77 10.81 3.33
CA GLU A 25 -3.95 9.94 3.34
C GLU A 25 -4.42 9.61 1.92
N LYS A 26 -4.61 10.64 1.09
CA LYS A 26 -5.00 10.46 -0.32
C LYS A 26 -4.00 9.60 -1.09
N THR A 27 -2.71 9.88 -0.89
CA THR A 27 -1.62 9.15 -1.56
C THR A 27 -1.63 7.67 -1.17
N TYR A 28 -1.76 7.37 0.12
CA TYR A 28 -1.74 6.00 0.61
C TYR A 28 -2.97 5.22 0.13
N ILE A 29 -4.16 5.82 0.24
CA ILE A 29 -5.40 5.21 -0.27
C ILE A 29 -5.32 4.95 -1.78
N HIS A 30 -4.72 5.87 -2.55
CA HIS A 30 -4.52 5.69 -3.97
C HIS A 30 -3.64 4.47 -4.28
N TRP A 31 -2.49 4.34 -3.62
CA TRP A 31 -1.56 3.23 -3.85
C TRP A 31 -2.13 1.88 -3.39
N ILE A 32 -2.79 1.83 -2.24
CA ILE A 32 -3.45 0.61 -1.76
C ILE A 32 -4.54 0.16 -2.73
N LYS A 33 -5.34 1.07 -3.28
CA LYS A 33 -6.33 0.75 -4.33
C LYS A 33 -5.68 0.15 -5.57
N ARG A 34 -4.58 0.75 -6.05
CA ARG A 34 -3.87 0.26 -7.24
C ARG A 34 -3.26 -1.12 -7.01
N PHE A 35 -2.69 -1.35 -5.83
CA PHE A 35 -2.16 -2.65 -5.42
C PHE A 35 -3.25 -3.73 -5.43
N ILE A 36 -4.40 -3.46 -4.80
CA ILE A 36 -5.55 -4.40 -4.78
C ILE A 36 -6.06 -4.66 -6.19
N ALA A 37 -6.18 -3.63 -7.03
CA ALA A 37 -6.65 -3.78 -8.40
C ALA A 37 -5.67 -4.59 -9.28
N PHE A 38 -4.36 -4.40 -9.11
CA PHE A 38 -3.33 -5.18 -9.79
C PHE A 38 -3.44 -6.68 -9.46
N HIS A 39 -3.75 -7.01 -8.20
CA HIS A 39 -3.99 -8.37 -7.74
C HIS A 39 -5.45 -8.83 -7.86
N GLN A 40 -6.18 -8.33 -8.86
CA GLN A 40 -7.54 -8.77 -9.21
C GLN A 40 -8.54 -8.69 -8.05
N VAL A 41 -8.42 -7.66 -7.20
CA VAL A 41 -9.30 -7.44 -6.05
C VAL A 41 -9.18 -8.55 -5.00
N ARG A 42 -8.05 -9.25 -4.96
CA ARG A 42 -7.75 -10.21 -3.89
C ARG A 42 -7.69 -9.49 -2.53
N PRO A 43 -8.22 -10.09 -1.45
CA PRO A 43 -8.17 -9.48 -0.12
C PRO A 43 -6.73 -9.25 0.35
N PRO A 44 -6.36 -8.04 0.84
CA PRO A 44 -5.01 -7.76 1.35
C PRO A 44 -4.51 -8.72 2.41
N LYS A 45 -5.39 -9.22 3.28
CA LYS A 45 -5.05 -10.22 4.31
C LYS A 45 -4.52 -11.55 3.75
N GLU A 46 -4.71 -11.83 2.46
CA GLU A 46 -4.23 -13.04 1.78
C GLU A 46 -2.94 -12.79 0.99
N MET A 47 -2.41 -11.57 1.03
CA MET A 47 -1.24 -11.13 0.30
C MET A 47 -0.15 -10.68 1.27
N GLY A 48 1.10 -10.69 0.81
CA GLY A 48 2.26 -10.29 1.61
C GLY A 48 3.40 -9.76 0.75
N VAL A 49 4.63 -10.03 1.19
CA VAL A 49 5.86 -9.51 0.57
C VAL A 49 5.92 -9.82 -0.93
N ALA A 50 5.63 -11.06 -1.33
CA ALA A 50 5.70 -11.48 -2.73
C ALA A 50 4.78 -10.64 -3.64
N GLU A 51 3.55 -10.36 -3.20
CA GLU A 51 2.62 -9.52 -3.94
C GLU A 51 3.06 -8.05 -3.97
N VAL A 52 3.69 -7.55 -2.91
CA VAL A 52 4.25 -6.20 -2.87
C VAL A 52 5.41 -6.07 -3.87
N GLU A 53 6.35 -7.02 -3.86
CA GLU A 53 7.48 -7.05 -4.80
C GLU A 53 7.02 -7.14 -6.26
N ALA A 54 6.04 -8.00 -6.54
CA ALA A 54 5.45 -8.11 -7.88
C ALA A 54 4.83 -6.78 -8.34
N PHE A 55 4.10 -6.10 -7.45
CA PHE A 55 3.49 -4.81 -7.77
C PHE A 55 4.54 -3.70 -7.97
N LEU A 56 5.56 -3.62 -7.11
CA LEU A 56 6.62 -2.62 -7.25
C LEU A 56 7.47 -2.85 -8.49
N THR A 57 7.72 -4.11 -8.86
CA THR A 57 8.35 -4.48 -10.13
C THR A 57 7.50 -4.02 -11.30
N HIS A 58 6.18 -4.27 -11.24
CA HIS A 58 5.25 -3.81 -12.26
C HIS A 58 5.30 -2.29 -12.48
N LEU A 59 5.39 -1.54 -11.38
CA LEU A 59 5.49 -0.08 -11.45
C LEU A 59 6.79 0.38 -12.13
N ALA A 60 7.91 -0.28 -11.85
CA ALA A 60 9.22 0.12 -12.36
C ALA A 60 9.45 -0.32 -13.82
N VAL A 61 9.08 -1.53 -14.18
CA VAL A 61 9.46 -2.14 -15.47
C VAL A 61 8.42 -1.84 -16.55
N GLU A 62 7.14 -2.08 -16.25
CA GLU A 62 6.04 -1.96 -17.21
C GLU A 62 5.48 -0.55 -17.23
N GLN A 63 5.20 0.02 -16.05
CA GLN A 63 4.67 1.39 -15.94
C GLN A 63 5.75 2.47 -16.01
N LYS A 64 7.03 2.10 -15.86
CA LYS A 64 8.20 3.00 -15.94
C LYS A 64 8.05 4.26 -15.08
N VAL A 65 7.47 4.12 -13.89
CA VAL A 65 7.28 5.26 -12.99
C VAL A 65 8.62 5.77 -12.48
N ALA A 66 8.69 7.06 -12.11
CA ALA A 66 9.89 7.61 -11.50
C ALA A 66 10.18 6.91 -10.15
N PRO A 67 11.47 6.82 -9.74
CA PRO A 67 11.83 6.21 -8.45
C PRO A 67 11.09 6.82 -7.25
N SER A 68 10.89 8.15 -7.24
CA SER A 68 10.13 8.84 -6.19
C SER A 68 8.65 8.46 -6.16
N THR A 69 8.08 8.06 -7.30
CA THR A 69 6.71 7.55 -7.41
C THR A 69 6.62 6.13 -6.87
N GLN A 70 7.60 5.27 -7.20
CA GLN A 70 7.69 3.92 -6.63
C GLN A 70 7.86 3.96 -5.11
N ASN A 71 8.68 4.88 -4.59
CA ASN A 71 8.86 5.07 -3.15
C ASN A 71 7.57 5.47 -2.43
N GLN A 72 6.71 6.29 -3.05
CA GLN A 72 5.40 6.61 -2.47
C GLN A 72 4.48 5.39 -2.41
N ALA A 73 4.54 4.53 -3.43
CA ALA A 73 3.82 3.27 -3.43
C ALA A 73 4.32 2.33 -2.33
N LEU A 74 5.65 2.17 -2.21
CA LEU A 74 6.29 1.36 -1.19
C LEU A 74 5.91 1.84 0.22
N SER A 75 6.01 3.14 0.52
CA SER A 75 5.64 3.68 1.84
C SER A 75 4.19 3.40 2.22
N ALA A 76 3.27 3.44 1.25
CA ALA A 76 1.87 3.09 1.47
C ALA A 76 1.68 1.59 1.77
N LEU A 77 2.49 0.72 1.16
CA LEU A 77 2.42 -0.73 1.35
C LEU A 77 3.12 -1.19 2.63
N ILE A 78 4.22 -0.56 3.03
CA ILE A 78 4.84 -0.76 4.35
C ILE A 78 3.85 -0.37 5.45
N PHE A 79 3.12 0.74 5.27
CA PHE A 79 2.07 1.13 6.21
C PHE A 79 0.96 0.07 6.32
N LEU A 80 0.63 -0.61 5.22
CA LEU A 80 -0.39 -1.66 5.19
C LEU A 80 0.11 -2.98 5.78
N TYR A 81 1.40 -3.30 5.61
CA TYR A 81 2.06 -4.53 6.09
C TYR A 81 3.30 -4.20 6.93
N PRO A 82 3.13 -3.64 8.14
CA PRO A 82 4.26 -3.27 8.98
C PRO A 82 5.12 -4.47 9.37
N GLU A 83 4.52 -5.65 9.63
CA GLU A 83 5.30 -6.84 10.03
C GLU A 83 6.15 -7.40 8.88
N ALA A 84 5.72 -7.17 7.63
CA ALA A 84 6.41 -7.67 6.44
C ALA A 84 7.76 -6.97 6.17
N TYR A 85 7.97 -5.80 6.79
CA TYR A 85 9.16 -4.96 6.57
C TYR A 85 9.92 -4.64 7.86
N GLN A 86 9.59 -5.29 8.97
CA GLN A 86 10.21 -5.04 10.27
C GLN A 86 11.63 -5.67 10.41
N GLN A 87 12.16 -6.33 9.37
CA GLN A 87 13.41 -7.11 9.45
C GLN A 87 14.68 -6.40 8.95
N ASP A 88 14.60 -5.20 8.35
CA ASP A 88 15.78 -4.55 7.72
C ASP A 88 15.90 -3.04 8.05
N THR A 89 15.47 -2.62 9.24
CA THR A 89 15.74 -1.26 9.74
C THR A 89 16.49 -1.26 11.07
N ASP A 90 17.57 -2.03 11.14
CA ASP A 90 18.64 -1.91 12.14
C ASP A 90 19.95 -1.45 11.47
#